data_AF-A0A380NXZ4-F1
#
_entry.id   AF-A0A380NXZ4-F1
#
_cell.length_a   1.000
_cell.length_b   1.000
_cell.length_c   1.000
_cell.angle_alpha   90.00
_cell.angle_beta   90.00
_cell.angle_gamma   90.00
#
_symmetry.space_group_name_H-M   'P 1'
#
loop_
_entity.id
_entity.type
_entity.pdbx_description
1 polymer ?
#
loop_
_entity_poly.entity_id
_entity_poly.type
_entity_poly.pdbx_seq_one_letter_code
_entity_poly.pdbx_strand_id
1 'polypeptide(L)'
;MAEIPTDYQAFMQQYLENDIIDARKGNDLAPLAGAFELLKDLRGQLRQYLEADALTVDEYEIFLKEFNPINRLLNVGPPLLRMEQLHTLLAAGIITVAAPKFKVTITTDGYQATDEQGHTWTATQLIEARLPATTVKHTADPLLSELAAKGIVSSVALKRSDDSIFEIDAVHTNRKTQQVIDANGRQQQHLYVWGLPTEKWHWFTTFAPRPNVGDRNLRDAEIIAETIFNA
;
A
#
# COMPACT_ATOMS: atom_id res chain seq x y z
N MET A 1 -15.01 7.37 18.07
CA MET A 1 -14.07 8.09 17.18
C MET A 1 -13.61 9.32 17.92
N ALA A 2 -12.31 9.63 17.90
CA ALA A 2 -11.83 10.88 18.51
C ALA A 2 -12.48 12.09 17.82
N GLU A 3 -12.79 13.14 18.58
CA GLU A 3 -13.25 14.41 18.01
C GLU A 3 -12.15 15.04 17.16
N ILE A 4 -12.52 15.66 16.04
CA ILE A 4 -11.56 16.36 15.18
C ILE A 4 -11.09 17.63 15.91
N PRO A 5 -9.77 17.86 16.05
CA PRO A 5 -9.24 19.05 16.71
C PRO A 5 -9.73 20.33 16.03
N THR A 6 -10.23 21.32 16.79
CA THR A 6 -10.76 22.57 16.23
C THR A 6 -9.73 23.37 15.42
N ASP A 7 -8.46 23.31 15.81
CA ASP A 7 -7.33 23.80 15.04
C ASP A 7 -6.50 22.62 14.52
N TYR A 8 -6.77 22.21 13.29
CA TYR A 8 -6.10 21.05 12.70
C TYR A 8 -4.63 21.34 12.36
N GLN A 9 -4.29 22.58 12.03
CA GLN A 9 -2.91 22.98 11.73
C GLN A 9 -2.04 22.87 12.99
N ALA A 10 -2.49 23.42 14.12
CA ALA A 10 -1.78 23.34 15.39
C ALA A 10 -1.68 21.88 15.88
N PHE A 11 -2.75 21.09 15.72
CA PHE A 11 -2.72 19.67 16.02
C PHE A 11 -1.64 18.93 15.23
N MET A 12 -1.57 19.16 13.91
CA MET A 12 -0.58 18.49 13.05
C MET A 12 0.86 18.91 13.38
N GLN A 13 1.09 20.18 13.71
CA GLN A 13 2.41 20.63 14.19
C GLN A 13 2.82 19.89 15.46
N GLN A 14 1.93 19.84 16.46
CA GLN A 14 2.21 19.14 17.72
C GLN A 14 2.41 17.63 17.53
N TYR A 15 1.62 17.02 16.64
CA TYR A 15 1.76 15.61 16.29
C TYR A 15 3.16 15.32 15.70
N LEU A 16 3.58 16.12 14.71
CA LEU A 16 4.89 15.97 14.08
C LEU A 16 6.03 16.23 15.06
N GLU A 17 5.91 17.23 15.93
CA GLU A 17 6.90 17.49 16.97
C GLU A 17 7.08 16.28 17.90
N ASN A 18 5.98 15.69 18.37
CA ASN A 18 6.00 14.51 19.23
C ASN A 18 6.61 13.29 18.51
N ASP A 19 6.25 13.09 17.24
CA ASP A 19 6.78 12.01 16.40
C ASP A 19 8.30 12.17 16.18
N ILE A 20 8.76 13.40 15.89
CA ILE A 20 10.19 13.74 15.74
C ILE A 20 10.95 13.47 17.05
N ILE A 21 10.40 13.88 18.20
CA ILE A 21 11.01 13.64 19.52
C ILE A 21 11.15 12.14 19.79
N ASP A 22 10.13 11.35 19.46
CA ASP A 22 10.17 9.90 19.65
C ASP A 22 11.19 9.25 18.70
N ALA A 23 11.08 9.53 17.40
CA ALA A 23 11.95 8.98 16.37
C ALA A 23 13.44 9.29 16.59
N ARG A 24 13.77 10.44 17.19
CA ARG A 24 15.15 10.80 17.56
C ARG A 24 15.78 9.88 18.61
N LYS A 25 14.98 9.15 19.39
CA LYS A 25 15.47 8.13 20.33
C LYS A 25 15.91 6.84 19.63
N GLY A 26 15.63 6.70 18.33
CA GLY A 26 15.90 5.50 17.54
C GLY A 26 14.98 4.33 17.91
N ASN A 27 15.05 3.24 17.14
CA ASN A 27 14.09 2.13 17.27
C ASN A 27 14.19 1.36 18.60
N ASP A 28 15.30 1.48 19.33
CA ASP A 28 15.52 0.73 20.58
C ASP A 28 14.91 1.42 21.81
N LEU A 29 14.92 2.75 21.85
CA LEU A 29 14.50 3.54 23.02
C LEU A 29 13.21 4.33 22.79
N ALA A 30 12.76 4.45 21.54
CA ALA A 30 11.52 5.09 21.16
C ALA A 30 10.33 4.13 21.37
N PRO A 31 9.41 4.38 22.31
CA PRO A 31 8.24 3.52 22.51
C PRO A 31 7.35 3.39 21.26
N LEU A 32 7.13 4.46 20.49
CA LEU A 32 6.25 4.38 19.31
C LEU A 32 7.03 3.89 18.09
N ALA A 33 8.17 4.51 17.79
CA ALA A 33 8.96 4.08 16.62
C ALA A 33 9.43 2.62 16.75
N GLY A 34 9.81 2.18 17.95
CA GLY A 34 10.13 0.77 18.23
C GLY A 34 8.91 -0.15 18.11
N ALA A 35 7.74 0.23 18.64
CA ALA A 35 6.52 -0.57 18.50
C ALA A 35 6.06 -0.71 17.04
N PHE A 36 6.18 0.35 16.23
CA PHE A 36 5.91 0.27 14.81
C PHE A 36 6.93 -0.60 14.10
N GLU A 37 8.22 -0.50 14.43
CA GLU A 37 9.26 -1.35 13.85
C GLU A 37 8.97 -2.86 14.05
N LEU A 38 8.37 -3.27 15.18
CA LEU A 38 7.96 -4.66 15.39
C LEU A 38 6.97 -5.17 14.32
N LEU A 39 6.05 -4.32 13.86
CA LEU A 39 5.12 -4.69 12.79
C LEU A 39 5.87 -4.92 11.46
N LYS A 40 6.96 -4.18 11.21
CA LYS A 40 7.84 -4.41 10.07
C LYS A 40 8.60 -5.73 10.21
N ASP A 41 9.10 -6.06 11.41
CA ASP A 41 9.83 -7.30 11.66
C ASP A 41 8.93 -8.53 11.51
N LEU A 42 7.68 -8.45 11.95
CA LEU A 42 6.68 -9.52 11.82
C LEU A 42 6.22 -9.78 10.38
N ARG A 43 6.53 -8.87 9.44
CA ARG A 43 6.07 -8.97 8.05
C ARG A 43 6.49 -10.27 7.37
N GLY A 44 7.70 -10.74 7.66
CA GLY A 44 8.23 -11.98 7.08
C GLY A 44 7.39 -13.19 7.50
N GLN A 45 7.12 -13.32 8.79
CA GLN A 45 6.35 -14.42 9.37
C GLN A 45 4.89 -14.35 8.94
N LEU A 46 4.28 -13.16 9.01
CA LEU A 46 2.91 -12.96 8.51
C LEU A 46 2.79 -13.42 7.05
N ARG A 47 3.73 -13.04 6.19
CA ARG A 47 3.73 -13.47 4.79
C ARG A 47 3.80 -14.99 4.64
N GLN A 48 4.60 -15.69 5.45
CA GLN A 48 4.66 -17.15 5.43
C GLN A 48 3.30 -17.79 5.73
N TYR A 49 2.57 -17.27 6.74
CA TYR A 49 1.21 -17.76 7.04
C TYR A 49 0.23 -17.48 5.90
N LEU A 50 0.29 -16.27 5.32
CA LEU A 50 -0.58 -15.91 4.20
C LEU A 50 -0.32 -16.80 2.99
N GLU A 51 0.93 -17.04 2.62
CA GLU A 51 1.33 -17.85 1.47
C GLU A 51 1.10 -19.36 1.68
N ALA A 52 1.00 -19.81 2.94
CA ALA A 52 0.63 -21.17 3.30
C ALA A 52 -0.89 -21.40 3.34
N ASP A 53 -1.69 -20.40 2.92
CA ASP A 53 -3.16 -20.41 2.98
C ASP A 53 -3.68 -20.74 4.39
N ALA A 54 -2.99 -20.24 5.43
CA ALA A 54 -3.34 -20.50 6.83
C ALA A 54 -4.61 -19.75 7.29
N LEU A 55 -5.07 -18.76 6.52
CA LEU A 55 -6.32 -18.03 6.75
C LEU A 55 -7.39 -18.54 5.80
N THR A 56 -8.62 -18.63 6.28
CA THR A 56 -9.80 -18.75 5.42
C THR A 56 -9.94 -17.52 4.52
N VAL A 57 -10.73 -17.61 3.44
CA VAL A 57 -10.97 -16.48 2.54
C VAL A 57 -11.60 -15.29 3.27
N ASP A 58 -12.54 -15.55 4.18
CA ASP A 58 -13.18 -14.52 5.01
C ASP A 58 -12.16 -13.81 5.94
N GLU A 59 -11.27 -14.57 6.58
CA GLU A 59 -10.19 -14.01 7.41
C GLU A 59 -9.14 -13.24 6.57
N TYR A 60 -8.84 -13.72 5.37
CA TYR A 60 -7.93 -13.04 4.46
C TYR A 60 -8.51 -11.70 3.97
N GLU A 61 -9.82 -11.65 3.73
CA GLU A 61 -10.52 -10.41 3.41
C GLU A 61 -10.44 -9.40 4.56
N ILE A 62 -10.67 -9.83 5.80
CA ILE A 62 -10.48 -8.99 7.01
C ILE A 62 -9.03 -8.51 7.09
N PHE A 63 -8.06 -9.39 6.88
CA PHE A 63 -6.65 -9.02 6.87
C PHE A 63 -6.35 -7.90 5.85
N LEU A 64 -6.88 -8.02 4.63
CA LEU A 64 -6.66 -7.02 3.57
C LEU A 64 -7.44 -5.72 3.78
N LYS A 65 -8.66 -5.77 4.32
CA LYS A 65 -9.54 -4.61 4.48
C LYS A 65 -9.35 -3.84 5.78
N GLU A 66 -8.94 -4.51 6.85
CA GLU A 66 -8.85 -3.91 8.19
C GLU A 66 -7.41 -3.81 8.66
N PHE A 67 -6.67 -4.93 8.69
CA PHE A 67 -5.30 -4.92 9.19
C PHE A 67 -4.33 -4.19 8.24
N ASN A 68 -4.36 -4.51 6.95
CA ASN A 68 -3.38 -3.99 6.00
C ASN A 68 -3.37 -2.44 5.88
N PRO A 69 -4.52 -1.73 5.86
CA PRO A 69 -4.53 -0.27 5.87
C PRO A 69 -3.90 0.33 7.14
N ILE A 70 -4.21 -0.23 8.32
CA ILE A 70 -3.63 0.21 9.60
C ILE A 70 -2.13 -0.05 9.61
N ASN A 71 -1.71 -1.27 9.23
CA ASN A 71 -0.30 -1.64 9.15
C ASN A 71 0.47 -0.71 8.21
N ARG A 72 -0.08 -0.39 7.03
CA ARG A 72 0.54 0.55 6.08
C ARG A 72 0.67 1.95 6.68
N LEU A 73 -0.36 2.45 7.34
CA LEU A 73 -0.33 3.77 7.99
C LEU A 73 0.77 3.87 9.06
N LEU A 74 0.94 2.82 9.88
CA LEU A 74 1.88 2.84 11.00
C LEU A 74 3.34 2.51 10.59
N ASN A 75 3.54 1.71 9.54
CA ASN A 75 4.87 1.20 9.16
C ASN A 75 5.50 1.84 7.93
N VAL A 76 4.71 2.59 7.15
CA VAL A 76 5.17 3.19 5.91
C VAL A 76 5.13 4.69 6.09
N GLY A 77 6.25 5.23 6.55
CA GLY A 77 6.45 6.65 6.77
C GLY A 77 7.73 7.15 6.12
N PRO A 78 7.83 8.46 5.90
CA PRO A 78 9.07 9.07 5.42
C PRO A 78 10.12 9.06 6.55
N PRO A 79 11.43 9.17 6.22
CA PRO A 79 12.47 9.21 7.25
C PRO A 79 12.39 10.48 8.10
N LEU A 80 12.95 10.44 9.32
CA LEU A 80 12.98 11.55 10.28
C LEU A 80 13.28 12.92 9.65
N LEU A 81 14.30 13.00 8.79
CA LEU A 81 14.68 14.24 8.10
C LEU A 81 13.51 14.88 7.33
N ARG A 82 12.66 14.08 6.69
CA ARG A 82 11.49 14.58 5.94
C ARG A 82 10.39 15.08 6.87
N MET A 83 10.23 14.45 8.04
CA MET A 83 9.30 14.90 9.07
C MET A 83 9.75 16.25 9.65
N GLU A 84 11.05 16.42 9.94
CA GLU A 84 11.63 17.68 10.40
C GLU A 84 11.47 18.81 9.36
N GLN A 85 11.67 18.49 8.08
CA GLN A 85 11.44 19.43 6.97
C GLN A 85 9.97 19.87 6.90
N LEU A 86 9.03 18.91 6.92
CA LEU A 86 7.60 19.21 6.89
C LEU A 86 7.19 20.06 8.10
N HIS A 87 7.61 19.68 9.30
CA HIS A 87 7.35 20.43 10.53
C HIS A 87 7.85 21.88 10.43
N THR A 88 9.06 22.08 9.90
CA THR A 88 9.64 23.43 9.71
C THR A 88 8.84 24.25 8.69
N LEU A 89 8.42 23.65 7.59
CA LEU A 89 7.63 24.34 6.56
C LEU A 89 6.21 24.70 7.06
N LEU A 90 5.62 23.87 7.92
CA LEU A 90 4.36 24.19 8.60
C LEU A 90 4.53 25.36 9.57
N ALA A 91 5.60 25.36 10.38
CA ALA A 91 5.92 26.42 11.32
C ALA A 91 6.23 27.76 10.62
N ALA A 92 6.85 27.71 9.43
CA ALA A 92 7.11 28.87 8.59
C ALA A 92 5.86 29.39 7.83
N GLY A 93 4.72 28.70 7.93
CA GLY A 93 3.48 29.06 7.21
C GLY A 93 3.56 28.82 5.70
N ILE A 94 4.53 28.02 5.22
CA ILE A 94 4.69 27.68 3.81
C ILE A 94 3.72 26.55 3.41
N ILE A 95 3.47 25.61 4.33
CA ILE A 95 2.51 24.51 4.14
C ILE A 95 1.31 24.74 5.07
N THR A 96 0.12 24.48 4.54
CA THR A 96 -1.13 24.37 5.31
C THR A 96 -1.66 22.96 5.17
N VAL A 97 -2.05 22.35 6.29
CA VAL A 97 -2.72 21.05 6.30
C VAL A 97 -4.22 21.29 6.47
N ALA A 98 -4.99 20.85 5.50
CA ALA A 98 -6.44 20.87 5.58
C ALA A 98 -6.94 19.84 6.61
N ALA A 99 -8.08 20.13 7.24
CA ALA A 99 -8.76 19.14 8.07
C ALA A 99 -9.26 17.94 7.24
N PRO A 100 -9.67 16.84 7.86
CA PRO A 100 -10.15 15.67 7.14
C PRO A 100 -11.39 15.97 6.28
N LYS A 101 -11.72 15.00 5.41
CA LYS A 101 -12.73 15.15 4.33
C LYS A 101 -12.43 16.32 3.38
N PHE A 102 -11.15 16.61 3.18
CA PHE A 102 -10.65 17.50 2.14
C PHE A 102 -11.21 17.11 0.77
N LYS A 103 -11.78 18.08 0.05
CA LYS A 103 -12.35 17.93 -1.28
C LYS A 103 -11.85 19.05 -2.17
N VAL A 104 -11.67 18.75 -3.45
CA VAL A 104 -11.31 19.74 -4.47
C VAL A 104 -12.36 19.70 -5.57
N THR A 105 -12.87 20.86 -5.96
CA THR A 105 -13.75 21.07 -7.10
C THR A 105 -13.04 21.92 -8.15
N ILE A 106 -13.34 21.65 -9.42
CA ILE A 106 -12.85 22.46 -10.54
C ILE A 106 -13.82 23.64 -10.72
N THR A 107 -13.28 24.84 -10.84
CA THR A 107 -14.02 26.08 -11.09
C THR A 107 -13.60 26.68 -12.43
N THR A 108 -14.26 27.76 -12.87
CA THR A 108 -13.87 28.50 -14.08
C THR A 108 -12.44 29.05 -14.02
N ASP A 109 -11.97 29.40 -12.82
CA ASP A 109 -10.72 30.11 -12.59
C ASP A 109 -9.61 29.21 -11.99
N GLY A 110 -9.87 27.90 -11.87
CA GLY A 110 -8.92 26.91 -11.35
C GLY A 110 -9.59 25.88 -10.46
N TYR A 111 -9.15 25.82 -9.20
CA TYR A 111 -9.58 24.84 -8.21
C TYR A 111 -10.02 25.52 -6.93
N GLN A 112 -11.08 24.98 -6.33
CA GLN A 112 -11.52 25.33 -4.99
C GLN A 112 -11.43 24.10 -4.10
N ALA A 113 -10.76 24.23 -2.96
CA ALA A 113 -10.65 23.17 -1.98
C ALA A 113 -11.43 23.51 -0.71
N THR A 114 -12.06 22.52 -0.09
CA THR A 114 -12.78 22.65 1.18
C THR A 114 -12.48 21.49 2.11
N ASP A 115 -12.59 21.71 3.41
CA ASP A 115 -12.50 20.66 4.44
C ASP A 115 -13.76 20.59 5.32
N GLU A 116 -13.80 19.66 6.28
CA GLU A 116 -14.95 19.52 7.17
C GLU A 116 -15.09 20.61 8.25
N GLN A 117 -14.08 21.46 8.41
CA GLN A 117 -14.10 22.63 9.31
C GLN A 117 -14.62 23.89 8.61
N GLY A 118 -14.92 23.79 7.31
CA GLY A 118 -15.43 24.90 6.51
C GLY A 118 -14.35 25.83 5.98
N HIS A 119 -13.06 25.47 6.13
CA HIS A 119 -12.00 26.21 5.46
C HIS A 119 -12.14 26.08 3.94
N THR A 120 -11.76 27.14 3.23
CA THR A 120 -11.80 27.19 1.77
C THR A 120 -10.52 27.78 1.23
N TRP A 121 -9.95 27.14 0.21
CA TRP A 121 -8.77 27.61 -0.51
C TRP A 121 -9.05 27.66 -2.01
N THR A 122 -8.41 28.60 -2.71
CA THR A 122 -8.45 28.67 -4.17
C THR A 122 -7.03 28.57 -4.72
N ALA A 123 -6.86 27.87 -5.84
CA ALA A 123 -5.57 27.70 -6.49
C ALA A 123 -5.76 27.61 -8.01
N THR A 124 -4.77 28.08 -8.77
CA THR A 124 -4.75 27.93 -10.24
C THR A 124 -4.13 26.61 -10.69
N GLN A 125 -3.45 25.90 -9.77
CA GLN A 125 -2.74 24.66 -10.04
C GLN A 125 -3.09 23.62 -8.97
N LEU A 126 -3.26 22.37 -9.40
CA LEU A 126 -3.47 21.22 -8.54
C LEU A 126 -2.47 20.14 -8.90
N ILE A 127 -1.80 19.59 -7.88
CA ILE A 127 -0.91 18.43 -8.04
C ILE A 127 -1.52 17.28 -7.22
N GLU A 128 -1.94 16.22 -7.89
CA GLU A 128 -2.29 14.97 -7.22
C GLU A 128 -1.01 14.17 -6.96
N ALA A 129 -0.49 14.25 -5.74
CA ALA A 129 0.73 13.53 -5.31
C ALA A 129 0.43 12.18 -4.63
N ARG A 130 -0.79 11.65 -4.77
CA ARG A 130 -1.20 10.37 -4.20
C ARG A 130 -0.92 9.26 -5.22
N LEU A 131 -0.25 8.20 -4.79
CA LEU A 131 -0.11 7.00 -5.61
C LEU A 131 -1.45 6.25 -5.65
N PRO A 132 -1.97 5.88 -6.83
CA PRO A 132 -3.16 5.05 -6.93
C PRO A 132 -2.88 3.65 -6.37
N ALA A 133 -3.94 2.96 -5.96
CA ALA A 133 -3.82 1.54 -5.62
C ALA A 133 -3.38 0.73 -6.84
N THR A 134 -2.59 -0.33 -6.62
CA THR A 134 -2.29 -1.31 -7.66
C THR A 134 -3.58 -1.94 -8.17
N THR A 135 -3.70 -2.08 -9.48
CA THR A 135 -4.89 -2.59 -10.16
C THR A 135 -4.51 -3.25 -11.47
N VAL A 136 -5.14 -4.38 -11.77
CA VAL A 136 -5.09 -5.03 -13.08
C VAL A 136 -6.28 -4.58 -13.92
N LYS A 137 -7.43 -4.36 -13.29
CA LYS A 137 -8.68 -3.96 -13.96
C LYS A 137 -8.62 -2.57 -14.60
N HIS A 138 -7.88 -1.65 -13.99
CA HIS A 138 -7.77 -0.26 -14.44
C HIS A 138 -6.32 0.14 -14.72
N THR A 139 -5.49 -0.81 -15.12
CA THR A 139 -4.09 -0.54 -15.44
C THR A 139 -3.94 0.34 -16.67
N ALA A 140 -3.00 1.30 -16.62
CA ALA A 140 -2.57 2.07 -17.79
C ALA A 140 -1.45 1.38 -18.58
N ASP A 141 -0.93 0.25 -18.08
CA ASP A 141 0.07 -0.56 -18.77
C ASP A 141 -0.60 -1.28 -19.96
N PRO A 142 -0.19 -0.97 -21.21
CA PRO A 142 -0.85 -1.52 -22.40
C PRO A 142 -0.66 -3.04 -22.51
N LEU A 143 0.46 -3.60 -22.03
CA LEU A 143 0.70 -5.04 -22.07
C LEU A 143 -0.24 -5.76 -21.08
N LEU A 144 -0.29 -5.31 -19.82
CA LEU A 144 -1.15 -5.93 -18.82
C LEU A 144 -2.64 -5.78 -19.19
N SER A 145 -3.03 -4.63 -19.73
CA SER A 145 -4.40 -4.40 -20.21
C SER A 145 -4.79 -5.40 -21.31
N GLU A 146 -3.93 -5.58 -22.32
CA GLU A 146 -4.18 -6.51 -23.43
C GLU A 146 -4.18 -7.98 -22.98
N LEU A 147 -3.27 -8.37 -22.08
CA LEU A 147 -3.24 -9.72 -21.52
C LEU A 147 -4.50 -10.01 -20.71
N ALA A 148 -4.98 -9.04 -19.94
CA ALA A 148 -6.24 -9.16 -19.19
C ALA A 148 -7.45 -9.22 -20.13
N ALA A 149 -7.51 -8.37 -21.15
CA ALA A 149 -8.58 -8.37 -22.15
C ALA A 149 -8.69 -9.71 -22.91
N LYS A 150 -7.55 -10.37 -23.15
CA LYS A 150 -7.48 -11.71 -23.77
C LYS A 150 -7.69 -12.86 -22.78
N GLY A 151 -7.86 -12.56 -21.50
CA GLY A 151 -8.01 -13.55 -20.43
C GLY A 151 -6.75 -14.34 -20.13
N ILE A 152 -5.58 -13.94 -20.62
CA ILE A 152 -4.29 -14.58 -20.37
C ILE A 152 -3.80 -14.28 -18.94
N VAL A 153 -4.08 -13.05 -18.47
CA VAL A 153 -3.92 -12.63 -17.08
C VAL A 153 -5.31 -12.42 -16.47
N SER A 154 -5.48 -12.76 -15.20
CA SER A 154 -6.74 -12.55 -14.47
C SER A 154 -6.51 -11.94 -13.08
N SER A 155 -7.57 -11.37 -12.50
CA SER A 155 -7.60 -11.05 -11.07
C SER A 155 -7.89 -12.30 -10.24
N VAL A 156 -7.50 -12.31 -8.97
CA VAL A 156 -7.80 -13.44 -8.08
C VAL A 156 -9.29 -13.42 -7.72
N ALA A 157 -9.94 -14.57 -7.83
CA ALA A 157 -11.31 -14.80 -7.37
C ALA A 157 -11.31 -15.95 -6.37
N LEU A 158 -11.61 -15.66 -5.11
CA LEU A 158 -11.66 -16.62 -4.02
C LEU A 158 -13.09 -16.83 -3.56
N LYS A 159 -13.45 -18.07 -3.24
CA LYS A 159 -14.79 -18.42 -2.78
C LYS A 159 -14.88 -18.28 -1.25
N ARG A 160 -15.81 -17.47 -0.76
CA ARG A 160 -16.10 -17.31 0.68
C ARG A 160 -16.84 -18.52 1.25
N SER A 161 -16.96 -18.54 2.58
CA SER A 161 -17.74 -19.54 3.31
C SER A 161 -19.23 -19.58 2.92
N ASP A 162 -19.80 -18.46 2.47
CA ASP A 162 -21.19 -18.33 1.99
C ASP A 162 -21.38 -18.57 0.47
N ASP A 163 -20.37 -19.13 -0.18
CA ASP A 163 -20.27 -19.34 -1.62
C ASP A 163 -20.17 -18.08 -2.50
N SER A 164 -20.18 -16.87 -1.93
CA SER A 164 -19.94 -15.64 -2.69
C SER A 164 -18.45 -15.48 -3.08
N ILE A 165 -18.17 -14.63 -4.07
CA ILE A 165 -16.79 -14.41 -4.56
C ILE A 165 -16.17 -13.17 -3.92
N PHE A 166 -15.01 -13.33 -3.30
CA PHE A 166 -14.11 -12.25 -2.94
C PHE A 166 -13.08 -12.06 -4.06
N GLU A 167 -13.15 -10.91 -4.72
CA GLU A 167 -12.19 -10.55 -5.75
C GLU A 167 -11.04 -9.73 -5.18
N ILE A 168 -9.81 -10.13 -5.52
CA ILE A 168 -8.61 -9.36 -5.20
C ILE A 168 -8.04 -8.83 -6.51
N ASP A 169 -8.04 -7.50 -6.63
CA ASP A 169 -7.51 -6.81 -7.80
C ASP A 169 -5.97 -6.78 -7.77
N ALA A 170 -5.41 -7.90 -8.22
CA ALA A 170 -3.99 -8.24 -8.33
C ALA A 170 -3.84 -9.31 -9.41
N VAL A 171 -2.69 -9.38 -10.09
CA VAL A 171 -2.43 -10.46 -11.06
C VAL A 171 -2.41 -11.80 -10.32
N HIS A 172 -3.26 -12.73 -10.76
CA HIS A 172 -3.35 -14.05 -10.18
C HIS A 172 -2.16 -14.90 -10.65
N THR A 173 -1.33 -15.31 -9.69
CA THR A 173 -0.19 -16.20 -9.94
C THR A 173 -0.19 -17.38 -8.97
N ASN A 174 0.41 -18.50 -9.38
CA ASN A 174 0.73 -19.56 -8.45
C ASN A 174 1.77 -19.03 -7.44
N ARG A 175 1.45 -19.06 -6.14
CA ARG A 175 2.32 -18.49 -5.10
C ARG A 175 3.70 -19.16 -5.00
N LYS A 176 3.82 -20.42 -5.45
CA LYS A 176 5.05 -21.20 -5.39
C LYS A 176 5.94 -21.07 -6.62
N THR A 177 5.36 -20.80 -7.79
CA THR A 177 6.11 -20.79 -9.07
C THR A 177 6.06 -19.45 -9.80
N GLN A 178 5.22 -18.51 -9.34
CA GLN A 178 4.94 -17.21 -9.97
C GLN A 178 4.37 -17.29 -11.39
N GLN A 179 3.96 -18.47 -11.84
CA GLN A 179 3.28 -18.64 -13.12
C GLN A 179 1.88 -18.02 -13.07
N VAL A 180 1.51 -17.32 -14.13
CA VAL A 180 0.20 -16.67 -14.25
C VAL A 180 -0.92 -17.72 -14.28
N ILE A 181 -2.03 -17.40 -13.63
CA ILE A 181 -3.29 -18.15 -13.72
C ILE A 181 -4.26 -17.35 -14.59
N ASP A 182 -4.68 -17.95 -15.69
CA ASP A 182 -5.56 -17.31 -16.67
C ASP A 182 -7.01 -17.22 -16.18
N ALA A 183 -7.88 -16.56 -16.95
CA ALA A 183 -9.28 -16.37 -16.61
C ALA A 183 -10.10 -17.68 -16.52
N ASN A 184 -9.57 -18.80 -17.02
CA ASN A 184 -10.16 -20.13 -16.92
C ASN A 184 -9.57 -20.94 -15.76
N GLY A 185 -8.73 -20.34 -14.92
CA GLY A 185 -8.04 -21.01 -13.82
C GLY A 185 -6.87 -21.88 -14.25
N ARG A 186 -6.35 -21.73 -15.48
CA ARG A 186 -5.24 -22.53 -15.99
C ARG A 186 -3.92 -21.80 -15.78
N GLN A 187 -2.97 -22.52 -15.20
CA GLN A 187 -1.60 -22.05 -15.02
C GLN A 187 -0.86 -22.00 -16.37
N GLN A 188 -0.28 -20.84 -16.69
CA GLN A 188 0.46 -20.60 -17.92
C GLN A 188 1.92 -21.07 -17.75
N GLN A 189 2.38 -21.99 -18.60
CA GLN A 189 3.69 -22.63 -18.43
C GLN A 189 4.87 -21.67 -18.58
N HIS A 190 4.76 -20.68 -19.49
CA HIS A 190 5.87 -19.81 -19.86
C HIS A 190 5.59 -18.32 -19.58
N LEU A 191 4.55 -18.03 -18.81
CA LEU A 191 4.21 -16.66 -18.42
C LEU A 191 4.23 -16.54 -16.91
N TYR A 192 5.01 -15.57 -16.44
CA TYR A 192 5.22 -15.35 -15.04
C TYR A 192 5.12 -13.86 -14.70
N VAL A 193 4.68 -13.55 -13.50
CA VAL A 193 4.58 -12.17 -13.00
C VAL A 193 4.96 -12.16 -11.51
N TRP A 194 5.81 -11.21 -11.09
CA TRP A 194 6.13 -10.98 -9.67
C TRP A 194 6.01 -9.49 -9.32
N GLY A 195 6.02 -9.16 -8.04
CA GLY A 195 6.22 -7.79 -7.54
C GLY A 195 4.94 -6.96 -7.50
N LEU A 196 5.02 -5.70 -7.95
CA LEU A 196 3.91 -4.73 -7.82
C LEU A 196 2.58 -5.20 -8.43
N PRO A 197 2.53 -5.81 -9.63
CA PRO A 197 1.27 -6.27 -10.22
C PRO A 197 0.54 -7.33 -9.39
N THR A 198 1.25 -8.05 -8.51
CA THR A 198 0.69 -9.09 -7.66
C THR A 198 0.38 -8.61 -6.24
N GLU A 199 0.57 -7.32 -5.93
CA GLU A 199 0.30 -6.76 -4.59
C GLU A 199 -1.15 -7.07 -4.16
N LYS A 200 -1.35 -7.39 -2.88
CA LYS A 200 -2.59 -7.96 -2.25
C LYS A 200 -2.77 -9.45 -2.45
N TRP A 201 -2.25 -10.04 -3.53
CA TRP A 201 -2.20 -11.50 -3.67
C TRP A 201 -0.93 -12.05 -3.03
N HIS A 202 0.20 -11.46 -3.41
CA HIS A 202 1.45 -11.47 -2.65
C HIS A 202 1.44 -10.22 -1.77
N TRP A 203 1.48 -10.41 -0.46
CA TRP A 203 1.32 -9.28 0.45
C TRP A 203 2.62 -8.48 0.60
N PHE A 204 2.48 -7.16 0.46
CA PHE A 204 3.52 -6.17 0.72
C PHE A 204 4.70 -6.32 -0.23
N THR A 205 4.48 -6.17 -1.55
CA THR A 205 5.49 -6.21 -2.62
C THR A 205 6.02 -4.82 -2.99
N THR A 206 5.42 -3.75 -2.46
CA THR A 206 5.69 -2.34 -2.80
C THR A 206 6.96 -1.74 -2.19
N PHE A 207 7.92 -2.58 -1.79
CA PHE A 207 9.13 -2.12 -1.10
C PHE A 207 10.36 -2.33 -2.00
N ALA A 208 11.34 -1.44 -1.84
CA ALA A 208 12.61 -1.58 -2.53
C ALA A 208 13.41 -2.75 -1.94
N PRO A 209 14.15 -3.51 -2.78
CA PRO A 209 14.99 -4.59 -2.29
C PRO A 209 15.99 -4.13 -1.23
N ARG A 210 16.11 -4.91 -0.15
CA ARG A 210 17.05 -4.62 0.93
C ARG A 210 18.19 -5.65 1.00
N PRO A 211 19.44 -5.22 1.24
CA PRO A 211 20.55 -6.15 1.43
C PRO A 211 20.36 -6.97 2.71
N ASN A 212 20.90 -8.19 2.72
CA ASN A 212 21.05 -9.05 3.90
C ASN A 212 19.76 -9.52 4.60
N VAL A 213 18.57 -9.37 3.99
CA VAL A 213 17.29 -9.77 4.62
C VAL A 213 16.52 -10.85 3.86
N GLY A 214 17.14 -11.47 2.84
CA GLY A 214 16.46 -12.45 1.99
C GLY A 214 15.23 -11.85 1.32
N ASP A 215 15.45 -10.79 0.54
CA ASP A 215 14.40 -9.95 -0.02
C ASP A 215 13.33 -10.75 -0.78
N ARG A 216 12.05 -10.42 -0.54
CA ARG A 216 10.93 -11.18 -1.13
C ARG A 216 10.91 -11.09 -2.66
N ASN A 217 11.12 -9.89 -3.21
CA ASN A 217 11.05 -9.68 -4.67
C ASN A 217 12.20 -10.40 -5.37
N LEU A 218 13.39 -10.43 -4.74
CA LEU A 218 14.53 -11.18 -5.27
C LEU A 218 14.33 -12.70 -5.17
N ARG A 219 13.72 -13.19 -4.07
CA ARG A 219 13.35 -14.61 -3.93
C ARG A 219 12.29 -15.04 -4.94
N ASP A 220 11.30 -14.20 -5.22
CA ASP A 220 10.36 -14.47 -6.32
C ASP A 220 11.07 -14.57 -7.66
N ALA A 221 12.09 -13.74 -7.87
CA ALA A 221 12.87 -13.80 -9.09
C ALA A 221 13.71 -15.06 -9.22
N GLU A 222 14.30 -15.51 -8.12
CA GLU A 222 15.00 -16.78 -8.02
C GLU A 222 14.06 -17.96 -8.32
N ILE A 223 12.87 -17.99 -7.72
CA ILE A 223 11.84 -19.02 -7.97
C ILE A 223 11.49 -19.12 -9.46
N ILE A 224 11.32 -17.98 -10.15
CA ILE A 224 11.07 -18.00 -11.60
C ILE A 224 12.25 -18.62 -12.35
N ALA A 225 13.47 -18.18 -12.04
CA ALA A 225 14.66 -18.71 -12.70
C ALA A 225 14.77 -20.23 -12.50
N GLU A 226 14.62 -20.70 -11.26
CA GLU A 226 14.60 -22.14 -10.94
C GLU A 226 13.49 -22.88 -11.68
N THR A 227 12.28 -22.31 -11.74
CA THR A 227 11.16 -22.92 -12.47
C THR A 227 11.46 -23.05 -13.96
N ILE A 228 12.09 -22.03 -14.57
CA ILE A 228 12.47 -22.06 -15.99
C ILE A 228 13.55 -23.12 -16.26
N PHE A 229 14.57 -23.23 -15.40
CA PHE A 229 15.69 -24.14 -15.63
C PHE A 229 15.42 -25.60 -15.24
N ASN A 230 14.40 -25.85 -14.40
CA ASN A 230 14.03 -27.19 -13.95
C ASN A 230 12.76 -27.76 -14.62
N ALA A 231 12.15 -27.02 -15.56
CA ALA A 231 10.94 -27.43 -16.29
C ALA A 231 11.24 -28.35 -17.49
#